data_AF-A0A7J4TRH9-F1
#
_entry.id   AF-A0A7J4TRH9-F1
#
_cell.length_a   1.000
_cell.length_b   1.000
_cell.length_c   1.000
_cell.angle_alpha   90.00
_cell.angle_beta   90.00
_cell.angle_gamma   90.00
#
_symmetry.space_group_name_H-M   'P 1'
#
loop_
_entity.id
_entity.type
_entity.pdbx_description
1 polymer ?
#
loop_
_entity_poly.entity_id
_entity_poly.type
_entity_poly.pdbx_seq_one_letter_code
_entity_poly.pdbx_strand_id
1 'polypeptide(L)'
;MGTKANKHRGRNRYHGRGKKAGRGAGKRGGRGNAGINKHRVMTRIKYMPNHWGMHGFNRHPKLRNVHVTVNVSQLEAMADGNDSINLTELGIDK
;
A
#
# COMPACT_ATOMS: atom_id res chain seq x y z
N MET A 1 -15.24 -2.67 -27.17
CA MET A 1 -15.25 -3.96 -26.44
C MET A 1 -16.19 -3.87 -25.24
N GLY A 2 -17.19 -4.75 -25.11
CA GLY A 2 -18.15 -4.70 -24.00
C GLY A 2 -17.57 -5.10 -22.65
N THR A 3 -18.22 -4.66 -21.55
CA THR A 3 -17.86 -5.05 -20.18
C THR A 3 -17.90 -6.56 -20.01
N LYS A 4 -17.11 -7.11 -19.08
CA LYS A 4 -17.11 -8.55 -18.76
C LYS A 4 -18.52 -9.07 -18.42
N ALA A 5 -19.36 -8.23 -17.82
CA ALA A 5 -20.77 -8.54 -17.55
C ALA A 5 -21.56 -8.75 -18.85
N ASN A 6 -21.45 -7.83 -19.81
CA ASN A 6 -22.12 -7.93 -21.11
C ASN A 6 -21.66 -9.17 -21.89
N LYS A 7 -20.35 -9.50 -21.84
CA LYS A 7 -19.79 -10.69 -22.49
C LYS A 7 -20.28 -12.01 -21.88
N HIS A 8 -20.67 -12.03 -20.61
CA HIS A 8 -21.13 -13.23 -19.92
C HIS A 8 -22.65 -13.44 -19.99
N ARG A 9 -23.42 -12.40 -20.34
CA ARG A 9 -24.88 -12.48 -20.48
C ARG A 9 -25.23 -13.48 -21.59
N GLY A 10 -26.04 -14.48 -21.28
CA GLY A 10 -26.45 -15.54 -22.22
C GLY A 10 -25.37 -16.60 -22.54
N ARG A 11 -24.08 -16.25 -22.46
CA ARG A 11 -22.97 -17.17 -22.78
C ARG A 11 -22.51 -18.02 -21.58
N ASN A 12 -22.58 -17.47 -20.36
CA ASN A 12 -22.13 -18.16 -19.15
C ASN A 12 -23.18 -18.06 -18.04
N ARG A 13 -23.80 -19.21 -17.69
CA ARG A 13 -24.84 -19.31 -16.66
C ARG A 13 -24.43 -18.80 -15.28
N TYR A 14 -23.14 -18.80 -14.94
CA TYR A 14 -22.64 -18.43 -13.60
C TYR A 14 -21.82 -17.14 -13.59
N HIS A 15 -21.72 -16.42 -14.72
CA HIS A 15 -20.89 -15.21 -14.87
C HIS A 15 -19.44 -15.39 -14.38
N GLY A 16 -18.89 -16.61 -14.47
CA GLY A 16 -17.53 -16.96 -14.03
C GLY A 16 -17.34 -17.11 -12.52
N ARG A 17 -18.41 -17.10 -11.71
CA ARG A 17 -18.32 -17.26 -10.25
C ARG A 17 -18.29 -18.73 -9.82
N GLY A 18 -19.00 -19.61 -10.54
CA GLY A 18 -19.17 -21.04 -10.21
C GLY A 18 -20.50 -21.35 -9.52
N LYS A 19 -20.90 -22.64 -9.50
CA LYS A 19 -22.27 -23.08 -9.11
C LYS A 19 -22.69 -22.71 -7.68
N LYS A 20 -21.79 -22.85 -6.71
CA LYS A 20 -22.07 -22.59 -5.28
C LYS A 20 -21.36 -21.33 -4.75
N ALA A 21 -20.91 -20.46 -5.65
CA ALA A 21 -20.14 -19.26 -5.34
C ALA A 21 -20.96 -17.98 -5.60
N GLY A 22 -20.42 -16.81 -5.24
CA GLY A 22 -21.14 -15.53 -5.35
C GLY A 22 -22.12 -15.23 -4.19
N ARG A 23 -21.98 -15.94 -3.06
CA ARG A 23 -22.76 -15.72 -1.84
C ARG A 23 -22.19 -14.56 -1.01
N GLY A 24 -22.92 -14.18 0.05
CA GLY A 24 -22.57 -13.10 0.97
C GLY A 24 -21.34 -13.35 1.86
N ALA A 25 -21.28 -12.66 2.99
CA ALA A 25 -20.13 -12.67 3.90
C ALA A 25 -19.77 -14.07 4.44
N GLY A 26 -20.75 -14.98 4.61
CA GLY A 26 -20.49 -16.35 5.06
C GLY A 26 -19.52 -17.11 4.16
N LYS A 27 -19.64 -16.94 2.82
CA LYS A 27 -18.71 -17.59 1.88
C LYS A 27 -17.32 -16.96 1.88
N ARG A 28 -17.22 -15.68 2.27
CA ARG A 28 -15.96 -14.93 2.41
C ARG A 28 -15.28 -15.16 3.77
N GLY A 29 -15.95 -15.80 4.73
CA GLY A 29 -15.44 -15.94 6.09
C GLY A 29 -15.58 -14.66 6.92
N GLY A 30 -16.64 -13.87 6.69
CA GLY A 30 -16.95 -12.64 7.44
C GLY A 30 -16.89 -11.36 6.58
N ARG A 31 -17.01 -10.21 7.24
CA ARG A 31 -16.85 -8.88 6.63
C ARG A 31 -15.53 -8.26 7.10
N GLY A 32 -14.83 -7.53 6.23
CA GLY A 32 -13.56 -6.87 6.57
C GLY A 32 -12.48 -7.85 7.06
N ASN A 33 -11.80 -7.50 8.16
CA ASN A 33 -10.76 -8.32 8.79
C ASN A 33 -11.29 -9.31 9.84
N ALA A 34 -12.59 -9.63 9.80
CA ALA A 34 -13.15 -10.66 10.67
C ALA A 34 -12.40 -11.99 10.51
N GLY A 35 -12.14 -12.66 11.64
CA GLY A 35 -11.49 -13.96 11.68
C GLY A 35 -9.99 -13.96 11.41
N ILE A 36 -9.34 -12.79 11.33
CA ILE A 36 -7.90 -12.66 11.06
C ILE A 36 -7.01 -13.36 12.11
N ASN A 37 -7.54 -13.64 13.31
CA ASN A 37 -6.86 -14.40 14.36
C ASN A 37 -7.38 -15.84 14.52
N LYS A 38 -8.38 -16.26 13.74
CA LYS A 38 -8.98 -17.61 13.77
C LYS A 38 -8.84 -18.27 12.41
N HIS A 39 -9.90 -18.33 11.60
CA HIS A 39 -9.90 -19.05 10.31
C HIS A 39 -9.15 -18.31 9.18
N ARG A 40 -8.69 -17.08 9.41
CA ARG A 40 -7.81 -16.31 8.49
C ARG A 40 -6.43 -16.02 9.09
N VAL A 41 -6.03 -16.76 10.12
CA VAL A 41 -4.73 -16.61 10.79
C VAL A 41 -3.54 -16.72 9.83
N MET A 42 -3.63 -17.62 8.84
CA MET A 42 -2.57 -17.81 7.84
C MET A 42 -2.39 -16.59 6.94
N THR A 43 -3.48 -15.92 6.56
CA THR A 43 -3.42 -14.67 5.78
C THR A 43 -2.69 -13.58 6.55
N ARG A 44 -2.96 -13.47 7.86
CA ARG A 44 -2.31 -12.51 8.74
C ARG A 44 -0.81 -12.77 8.82
N ILE A 45 -0.42 -13.99 9.18
CA ILE A 45 1.00 -14.35 9.36
C ILE A 45 1.79 -14.12 8.07
N LYS A 46 1.22 -14.48 6.92
CA LYS A 46 1.93 -14.41 5.63
C LYS A 46 1.99 -13.01 5.02
N TYR A 47 0.87 -12.29 5.02
CA TYR A 47 0.74 -11.05 4.23
C TYR A 47 0.56 -9.80 5.09
N MET A 48 0.30 -9.95 6.38
CA MET A 48 0.09 -8.84 7.31
C MET A 48 0.91 -9.07 8.59
N PRO A 49 2.25 -9.22 8.50
CA PRO A 49 3.09 -9.27 9.69
C PRO A 49 2.94 -7.95 10.47
N ASN A 50 3.03 -8.03 11.80
CA ASN A 50 2.87 -6.88 12.71
C ASN A 50 1.49 -6.18 12.61
N HIS A 51 0.46 -6.88 12.10
CA HIS A 51 -0.91 -6.35 12.05
C HIS A 51 -1.51 -6.10 13.44
N TRP A 52 -1.03 -6.84 14.44
CA TRP A 52 -1.37 -6.64 15.84
C TRP A 52 -0.11 -6.41 16.63
N GLY A 53 -0.26 -5.71 17.75
CA GLY A 53 0.84 -5.29 18.61
C GLY A 53 1.03 -3.78 18.58
N MET A 54 1.69 -3.28 19.61
CA MET A 54 2.12 -1.89 19.69
C MET A 54 3.66 -1.91 19.65
N HIS A 55 4.25 -1.10 18.78
CA HIS A 55 5.70 -0.97 18.66
C HIS A 55 6.08 0.49 18.85
N GLY A 56 6.94 0.77 19.84
CA GLY A 56 7.42 2.11 20.15
C GLY A 56 6.39 3.00 20.85
N PHE A 57 6.62 4.32 20.76
CA PHE A 57 5.74 5.36 21.32
C PHE A 57 5.55 6.49 20.31
N ASN A 58 4.42 7.21 20.41
CA ASN A 58 4.14 8.34 19.54
C ASN A 58 4.83 9.61 20.08
N ARG A 59 5.66 10.26 19.26
CA ARG A 59 6.23 11.60 19.55
C ARG A 59 5.29 12.69 19.03
N HIS A 60 5.15 13.78 19.78
CA HIS A 60 4.35 14.93 19.36
C HIS A 60 4.80 15.46 17.98
N PRO A 61 3.91 15.68 17.00
CA PRO A 61 4.27 16.01 15.62
C PRO A 61 5.20 17.23 15.49
N LYS A 62 4.95 18.27 16.29
CA LYS A 62 5.77 19.51 16.32
C LYS A 62 7.25 19.28 16.66
N LEU A 63 7.57 18.19 17.36
CA LEU A 63 8.93 17.87 17.76
C LEU A 63 9.68 17.03 16.71
N ARG A 64 9.03 16.62 15.62
CA ARG A 64 9.64 15.78 14.58
C ARG A 64 10.43 16.67 13.61
N ASN A 65 11.75 16.56 13.65
CA ASN A 65 12.61 17.18 12.65
C ASN A 65 12.63 16.29 11.40
N VAL A 66 12.23 16.84 10.26
CA VAL A 66 12.36 16.20 8.95
C VAL A 66 13.41 16.99 8.19
N HIS A 67 14.49 16.34 7.80
CA HIS A 67 15.57 16.96 7.03
C HIS A 67 15.36 16.62 5.55
N VAL A 68 15.44 17.62 4.67
CA VAL A 68 15.52 17.41 3.22
C VAL A 68 16.96 17.05 2.88
N THR A 69 17.20 15.88 2.30
CA THR A 69 18.55 15.38 2.06
C THR A 69 18.82 15.13 0.58
N VAL A 70 20.04 15.40 0.12
CA VAL A 70 20.46 15.17 -1.27
C VAL A 70 21.67 14.23 -1.36
N ASN A 71 21.68 13.34 -2.36
CA ASN A 71 22.84 12.51 -2.63
C ASN A 71 23.84 13.22 -3.56
N VAL A 72 25.12 12.87 -3.46
CA VAL A 72 26.20 13.46 -4.29
C VAL A 72 25.94 13.29 -5.79
N SER A 73 25.39 12.16 -6.24
CA SER A 73 25.04 11.95 -7.66
C SER A 73 23.92 12.86 -8.16
N GLN A 74 23.04 13.32 -7.27
CA GLN A 74 21.99 14.28 -7.62
C GLN A 74 22.55 15.70 -7.70
N LEU A 75 23.60 16.01 -6.92
CA LEU A 75 24.29 17.30 -6.99
C LEU A 75 24.96 17.50 -8.34
N GLU A 76 25.57 16.47 -8.93
CA GLU A 76 26.18 16.57 -10.26
C GLU A 76 25.15 16.97 -11.33
N ALA A 77 23.94 16.38 -11.28
CA ALA A 77 22.85 16.74 -12.17
C ALA A 77 22.23 18.11 -11.87
N MET A 78 22.24 18.56 -10.60
CA MET A 78 21.79 19.90 -10.22
C MET A 78 22.83 20.98 -10.52
N ALA A 79 24.10 20.60 -10.64
CA ALA A 79 25.20 21.52 -10.91
C ALA A 79 25.12 22.06 -12.34
N ASP A 80 24.57 21.27 -13.27
CA ASP A 80 24.54 21.57 -14.71
C ASP A 80 25.93 22.03 -15.23
N GLY A 81 27.01 21.46 -14.68
CA GLY A 81 28.39 21.81 -15.02
C GLY A 81 28.99 23.00 -14.28
N ASN A 82 28.31 23.56 -13.27
CA ASN A 82 28.86 24.61 -12.39
C ASN A 82 29.73 24.02 -11.27
N ASP A 83 30.79 24.74 -10.90
CA ASP A 83 31.74 24.32 -9.84
C ASP A 83 31.17 24.47 -8.41
N SER A 84 30.06 25.19 -8.23
CA SER A 84 29.43 25.39 -6.92
C SER A 84 27.91 25.47 -6.99
N ILE A 85 27.26 24.90 -5.98
CA ILE A 85 25.80 24.93 -5.78
C ILE A 85 25.52 25.40 -4.34
N ASN A 86 24.54 26.28 -4.17
CA ASN A 86 24.03 26.66 -2.86
C ASN A 86 22.87 25.75 -2.42
N LEU A 87 23.12 24.86 -1.47
CA LEU A 87 22.14 23.89 -0.96
C LEU A 87 21.04 24.53 -0.11
N THR A 88 21.34 25.63 0.59
CA THR A 88 20.37 26.30 1.48
C THR A 88 19.29 27.02 0.69
N GLU A 89 19.64 27.65 -0.44
CA GLU A 89 18.67 28.27 -1.35
C GLU A 89 17.76 27.24 -2.00
N LEU A 90 18.27 26.02 -2.19
CA LEU A 90 17.50 24.88 -2.70
C LEU A 90 16.66 24.18 -1.62
N GLY A 91 16.73 24.63 -0.37
CA GLY A 91 15.98 24.06 0.75
C GLY A 91 16.45 22.66 1.16
N ILE A 92 17.72 22.35 0.91
CA ILE A 92 18.36 21.09 1.28
C ILE A 92 19.08 21.28 2.62
N ASP A 93 18.73 20.45 3.60
CA ASP A 93 19.27 20.51 4.97
C ASP A 93 20.53 19.65 5.17
N LYS A 94 20.68 18.54 4.41
CA LYS A 94 21.80 17.59 4.55
C LYS A 94 22.22 16.92 3.25
#